data_AF-A0A0V0YSI9-F1
#
_entry.id   AF-A0A0V0YSI9-F1
#
_cell.length_a   1.000
_cell.length_b   1.000
_cell.length_c   1.000
_cell.angle_alpha   90.00
_cell.angle_beta   90.00
_cell.angle_gamma   90.00
#
_symmetry.space_group_name_H-M   'P 1'
#
loop_
_entity.id
_entity.type
_entity.pdbx_description
1 polymer ?
#
loop_
_entity_poly.entity_id
_entity_poly.type
_entity_poly.pdbx_seq_one_letter_code
_entity_poly.pdbx_strand_id
1 'polypeptide(L)' 'MEIKKFNGEYHDWQRFHDEFETTINSNSNLSPIEKFNYLRSLLSGNAETAIRGLTLNAVNYETALTILNEKF' A
#
# COMPACT_ATOMS: atom_id res chain seq x y z
N MET A 1 -1.54 -17.20 -0.37
CA MET A 1 -0.64 -16.49 0.55
C MET A 1 -1.36 -15.24 0.97
N GLU A 2 -1.37 -14.91 2.25
CA GLU A 2 -2.05 -13.73 2.79
C GLU A 2 -0.98 -12.70 3.18
N ILE A 3 -1.07 -11.49 2.64
CA ILE A 3 -0.20 -10.38 3.03
C ILE A 3 -0.66 -9.90 4.40
N LYS A 4 0.28 -9.79 5.35
CA LYS A 4 -0.06 -9.27 6.68
C LYS A 4 -0.34 -7.77 6.58
N LYS A 5 -1.37 -7.31 7.28
CA LYS A 5 -1.67 -5.88 7.35
C LYS A 5 -0.49 -5.10 7.92
N PHE A 6 -0.26 -3.91 7.38
CA PHE A 6 0.73 -2.97 7.84
C PHE A 6 0.07 -1.83 8.62
N ASN A 7 0.48 -1.65 9.87
CA ASN A 7 -0.06 -0.63 10.78
C ASN A 7 0.78 0.66 10.83
N GLY A 8 1.92 0.71 10.13
CA GLY A 8 2.85 1.84 10.15
C GLY A 8 4.01 1.71 11.16
N GLU A 9 4.32 0.49 11.62
CA GLU A 9 5.53 0.24 12.43
C GLU A 9 6.75 0.05 11.53
N TYR A 10 7.78 0.88 11.69
CA TYR A 10 8.96 0.94 10.81
C TYR A 10 9.63 -0.44 10.60
N HIS A 11 9.74 -1.25 11.66
CA HIS A 11 10.37 -2.57 11.58
C HIS A 11 9.63 -3.58 10.70
N ASP A 12 8.34 -3.33 10.42
CA ASP A 12 7.48 -4.18 9.60
C ASP A 12 7.35 -3.67 8.16
N TRP A 13 7.86 -2.47 7.85
CA TRP A 13 7.72 -1.85 6.54
C TRP A 13 8.37 -2.67 5.43
N GLN A 14 9.65 -3.03 5.58
CA GLN A 14 10.38 -3.77 4.55
C GLN A 14 9.67 -5.09 4.18
N ARG A 15 9.20 -5.84 5.18
CA ARG A 15 8.43 -7.07 4.97
C ARG A 15 7.17 -6.80 4.15
N PHE A 16 6.38 -5.81 4.58
CA PHE A 16 5.14 -5.47 3.91
C PHE A 16 5.38 -4.99 2.47
N HIS A 17 6.34 -4.09 2.27
CA HIS A 17 6.70 -3.55 0.97
C HIS A 17 7.07 -4.67 -0.01
N ASP A 18 7.93 -5.60 0.39
CA ASP A 18 8.36 -6.70 -0.47
C ASP A 18 7.22 -7.68 -0.78
N GLU A 19 6.38 -8.02 0.21
CA GLU A 19 5.19 -8.86 0.00
C GLU A 19 4.17 -8.19 -0.93
N PHE A 20 3.91 -6.89 -0.74
CA PHE A 20 2.98 -6.12 -1.55
C PHE A 20 3.49 -5.92 -2.98
N GLU A 21 4.77 -5.59 -3.14
CA GLU A 21 5.42 -5.37 -4.43
C GLU A 21 5.34 -6.64 -5.29
N THR A 22 5.74 -7.77 -4.72
CA THR A 22 5.79 -9.06 -5.44
C THR A 22 4.41 -9.66 -5.72
N THR A 23 3.40 -9.39 -4.89
CA THR A 23 2.08 -10.03 -5.01
C THR A 23 1.04 -9.15 -5.71
N ILE A 24 1.02 -7.84 -5.43
CA ILE A 24 -0.01 -6.91 -5.88
C ILE A 24 0.56 -5.92 -6.90
N ASN A 25 1.67 -5.25 -6.59
CA ASN A 25 2.17 -4.19 -7.46
C ASN A 25 2.68 -4.74 -8.81
N SER A 26 3.39 -5.87 -8.79
CA SER A 26 3.88 -6.53 -10.00
C SER A 26 2.79 -7.23 -10.84
N ASN A 27 1.57 -7.39 -10.29
CA ASN A 27 0.50 -8.11 -10.97
C ASN A 27 -0.11 -7.27 -12.10
N SER A 28 0.16 -7.65 -13.35
CA SER A 28 -0.34 -6.98 -14.55
C SER A 28 -1.83 -7.20 -14.84
N ASN A 29 -2.48 -8.16 -14.16
CA ASN A 29 -3.92 -8.39 -14.30
C ASN A 29 -4.76 -7.45 -13.43
N LEU A 30 -4.12 -6.69 -12.53
CA LEU A 30 -4.79 -5.70 -11.69
C LEU A 30 -4.58 -4.30 -12.27
N SER A 31 -5.66 -3.56 -12.43
CA SER A 31 -5.61 -2.14 -12.73
C SER A 31 -5.04 -1.34 -11.54
N PRO A 32 -4.50 -0.13 -11.77
CA PRO A 32 -3.98 0.71 -10.69
C PRO A 32 -5.01 0.99 -9.57
N ILE A 33 -6.29 1.14 -9.93
CA ILE A 33 -7.35 1.38 -8.92
C ILE A 33 -7.64 0.12 -8.09
N GLU A 34 -7.56 -1.07 -8.67
CA GLU A 34 -7.67 -2.34 -7.93
C GLU A 34 -6.48 -2.54 -7.00
N LYS A 35 -5.25 -2.26 -7.46
CA LYS A 35 -4.05 -2.27 -6.62
C LYS A 35 -4.18 -1.29 -5.46
N PHE A 36 -4.72 -0.10 -5.71
CA PHE A 36 -4.92 0.88 -4.65
C PHE A 36 -5.98 0.43 -3.63
N ASN A 37 -7.04 -0.24 -4.07
CA ASN A 37 -8.01 -0.86 -3.17
C ASN A 37 -7.36 -1.91 -2.27
N TYR A 38 -6.54 -2.80 -2.84
CA TYR A 38 -5.78 -3.79 -2.07
C TYR A 38 -4.86 -3.12 -1.06
N LEU A 39 -4.06 -2.14 -1.50
CA LEU A 39 -3.19 -1.36 -0.62
C LEU A 39 -3.97 -0.83 0.58
N ARG A 40 -5.06 -0.09 0.36
CA ARG A 40 -5.89 0.46 1.45
C ARG A 40 -6.43 -0.60 2.40
N SER A 41 -6.86 -1.75 1.90
CA SER A 41 -7.40 -2.84 2.73
C SER A 41 -6.34 -3.50 3.63
N LEU A 42 -5.08 -3.43 3.20
CA LEU A 42 -3.92 -3.98 3.90
C LEU A 42 -3.26 -2.97 4.84
N LEU A 43 -3.66 -1.70 4.80
CA LEU A 43 -3.18 -0.71 5.75
C LEU A 43 -4.09 -0.60 6.97
N SER A 44 -3.48 -0.18 8.08
CA SER A 44 -4.16 0.20 9.31
C SER A 44 -3.33 1.26 10.04
N GLY A 45 -3.85 1.80 11.14
CA GLY A 45 -3.08 2.66 12.05
C GLY A 45 -2.43 3.88 11.39
N ASN A 46 -1.12 4.04 11.60
CA ASN A 46 -0.34 5.17 11.09
C ASN A 46 -0.19 5.13 9.57
N ALA A 47 -0.11 3.94 8.98
CA ALA A 47 0.01 3.77 7.53
C ALA A 47 -1.28 4.15 6.81
N GLU A 48 -2.43 3.68 7.29
CA GLU A 48 -3.74 4.09 6.75
C GLU A 48 -3.94 5.60 6.87
N THR A 49 -3.56 6.16 8.02
CA THR A 49 -3.66 7.61 8.28
C THR A 49 -2.78 8.43 7.35
N ALA A 50 -1.61 7.92 6.94
CA ALA A 50 -0.70 8.60 6.04
C ALA A 50 -1.33 8.90 4.67
N ILE A 51 -2.19 8.01 4.17
CA ILE A 51 -2.79 8.12 2.83
C ILE A 51 -4.30 8.42 2.86
N ARG A 52 -4.90 8.65 4.04
CA ARG A 52 -6.36 8.78 4.23
C ARG A 52 -6.98 9.92 3.41
N GLY A 53 -6.23 10.99 3.16
CA GLY A 53 -6.67 12.13 2.36
C GLY A 53 -6.72 11.87 0.85
N LEU A 54 -6.19 10.74 0.38
CA LEU A 54 -6.15 10.42 -1.04
C LEU A 54 -7.47 9.78 -1.49
N THR A 55 -8.10 10.38 -2.49
CA THR A 55 -9.23 9.77 -3.19
C THR A 55 -8.78 8.50 -3.89
N LEU A 56 -9.58 7.43 -3.81
CA LEU A 56 -9.33 6.17 -4.50
C LEU A 56 -9.47 6.36 -6.02
N ASN A 57 -8.35 6.53 -6.72
CA ASN A 57 -8.28 6.59 -8.18
C ASN A 57 -6.88 6.16 -8.64
N ALA A 58 -6.71 5.95 -9.95
CA ALA A 58 -5.44 5.50 -10.52
C ALA A 58 -4.29 6.50 -10.32
N VAL A 59 -4.57 7.81 -10.34
CA VAL A 59 -3.55 8.87 -10.20
C VAL A 59 -2.93 8.84 -8.80
N ASN A 60 -3.77 8.67 -7.78
CA ASN A 60 -3.35 8.71 -6.38
C ASN A 60 -2.69 7.39 -5.91
N TYR A 61 -2.72 6.33 -6.71
CA TYR A 61 -2.06 5.07 -6.35
C TYR A 61 -0.55 5.26 -6.19
N GLU A 62 0.09 5.85 -7.20
CA GLU A 62 1.53 6.13 -7.17
C GLU A 62 1.89 7.08 -6.01
N THR A 63 1.08 8.13 -5.82
CA THR A 63 1.26 9.06 -4.70
C THR A 63 1.17 8.35 -3.34
N ALA A 64 0.27 7.38 -3.19
CA ALA A 64 0.15 6.60 -1.97
C ALA A 64 1.43 5.77 -1.70
N LEU A 65 1.99 5.13 -2.73
CA LEU A 65 3.25 4.37 -2.59
C LEU A 65 4.43 5.28 -2.21
N THR A 66 4.55 6.44 -2.85
CA THR A 66 5.59 7.42 -2.50
C THR A 66 5.48 7.86 -1.04
N ILE A 67 4.29 8.24 -0.59
CA ILE A 67 4.07 8.67 0.82
C ILE A 67 4.45 7.56 1.80
N LEU A 68 4.12 6.31 1.51
CA LEU A 68 4.44 5.20 2.41
C LEU A 68 5.95 4.93 2.44
N ASN A 69 6.62 4.92 1.28
CA ASN A 69 8.08 4.74 1.17
C ASN A 69 8.89 5.87 1.81
N GLU A 70 8.37 7.10 1.82
CA GLU A 70 9.06 8.23 2.47
C GLU A 70 8.86 8.25 4.00
N LYS A 71 7.76 7.67 4.49
CA LYS A 71 7.34 7.79 5.88
C LYS A 71 7.75 6.59 6.75
N PHE A 72 7.90 5.41 6.17
CA PHE A 72 8.16 4.15 6.87
C PHE A 72 9.33 3.41 6.22
#